data_AF-A0A2T0KCI7-F1
#
_entry.id   AF-A0A2T0KCI7-F1
#
_cell.length_a   1.000
_cell.length_b   1.000
_cell.length_c   1.000
_cell.angle_alpha   90.00
_cell.angle_beta   90.00
_cell.angle_gamma   90.00
#
_symmetry.space_group_name_H-M   'P 1'
#
loop_
_entity.id
_entity.type
_entity.pdbx_description
1 polymer ?
#
loop_
_entity_poly.entity_id
_entity_poly.type
_entity_poly.pdbx_seq_one_letter_code
_entity_poly.pdbx_strand_id
1 'polypeptide(L)'
;MTAVLEKRTARPIGRKAGVRPRAVVVGLIAVLGTFVVSVFSLGTGDFDIAPADVVTTLFGEGNPAHEFIIGELRLPRLITAIAVGAALAAGGAVFQSLVRNPLGSPDMLGVTNGASTAALTVIILGGTSTQLSIAAVLGGLGATLLIQLIAGRALHGFRFILVGIGMAAILTGISGYLLTRGVQMENARALLWLTGSLDGRDWGQAKPMLVVLAIVVPVLLLACGPGLKILEMGDDSASALGVPVPLLRNGALLSAALLVSFAAASAGPVNFVALIAPHLAKRLTRAPGPNLLPSIAVGTLLLTGADFAAQHLLQERTLPVGVVTGLVGGGYLVWLLTTERRAGRI
;
A
#
# COMPACT_ATOMS: atom_id res chain seq x y z
N MET A 1 34.26 48.42 -19.98
CA MET A 1 33.01 49.06 -19.50
C MET A 1 32.03 48.96 -20.65
N THR A 2 30.88 48.30 -20.62
CA THR A 2 30.02 47.84 -19.52
C THR A 2 29.06 46.84 -20.14
N ALA A 3 28.77 45.77 -19.41
CA ALA A 3 27.84 44.71 -19.76
C ALA A 3 26.42 45.25 -19.99
N VAL A 4 25.77 44.83 -21.07
CA VAL A 4 24.31 44.83 -21.16
C VAL A 4 23.89 43.37 -21.06
N LEU A 5 23.86 42.88 -19.82
CA LEU A 5 23.14 41.66 -19.48
C LEU A 5 21.65 41.99 -19.59
N GLU A 6 21.08 41.63 -20.73
CA GLU A 6 19.64 41.62 -20.95
C GLU A 6 19.01 40.67 -19.91
N LYS A 7 18.45 41.25 -18.85
CA LYS A 7 17.61 40.55 -17.88
C LYS A 7 16.43 39.96 -18.64
N ARG A 8 16.57 38.72 -19.12
CA ARG A 8 15.43 37.85 -19.41
C ARG A 8 14.66 37.71 -18.12
N THR A 9 13.62 38.51 -17.99
CA THR A 9 12.61 38.40 -16.94
C THR A 9 12.08 36.98 -16.97
N ALA A 10 12.51 36.17 -16.00
CA ALA A 10 11.98 34.85 -15.79
C ALA A 10 10.47 34.99 -15.63
N ARG A 11 9.71 34.52 -16.63
CA ARG A 11 8.26 34.43 -16.52
C ARG A 11 7.96 33.64 -15.24
N PRO A 12 7.10 34.15 -14.35
CA PRO A 12 6.72 33.39 -13.17
C PRO A 12 6.17 32.04 -13.66
N ILE A 13 6.82 30.95 -13.26
CA ILE A 13 6.35 29.60 -13.55
C ILE A 13 4.97 29.51 -12.92
N GLY A 14 3.96 29.63 -13.77
CA GLY A 14 2.57 29.71 -13.37
C GLY A 14 2.23 28.55 -12.47
N ARG A 15 1.71 28.89 -11.29
CA ARG A 15 1.19 28.02 -10.23
C ARG A 15 -0.07 27.27 -10.65
N LYS A 16 -0.19 26.87 -11.93
CA LYS A 16 -1.24 25.95 -12.37
C LYS A 16 -0.74 24.55 -12.05
N ALA A 17 -1.14 24.03 -10.91
CA ALA A 17 -1.17 22.59 -10.68
C ALA A 17 -2.02 22.00 -11.82
N GLY A 18 -1.37 21.64 -12.93
CA GLY A 18 -2.05 21.18 -14.12
C GLY A 18 -2.76 19.89 -13.80
N VAL A 19 -4.07 19.97 -13.55
CA VAL A 19 -4.93 18.81 -13.42
C VAL A 19 -4.87 18.10 -14.76
N ARG A 20 -4.20 16.94 -14.79
CA ARG A 20 -4.04 16.17 -16.03
C ARG A 20 -5.32 15.38 -16.26
N PRO A 21 -6.04 15.59 -17.36
CA PRO A 21 -7.35 14.98 -17.58
C PRO A 21 -7.27 13.45 -17.56
N ARG A 22 -6.21 12.86 -18.11
CA ARG A 22 -5.98 11.40 -18.05
C ARG A 22 -5.82 10.87 -16.62
N ALA A 23 -5.14 11.62 -15.75
CA ALA A 23 -4.98 11.20 -14.36
C ALA A 23 -6.31 11.23 -13.59
N VAL A 24 -7.14 12.23 -13.88
CA VAL A 24 -8.50 12.33 -13.32
C VAL A 24 -9.38 11.20 -13.84
N VAL A 25 -9.38 10.95 -15.15
CA VAL A 25 -10.19 9.88 -15.75
C VAL A 25 -9.81 8.51 -15.21
N VAL A 26 -8.52 8.19 -15.13
CA VAL A 26 -8.06 6.91 -14.55
C VAL A 26 -8.47 6.80 -13.08
N GLY A 27 -8.32 7.89 -12.31
CA GLY A 27 -8.76 7.92 -10.91
C GLY A 27 -10.27 7.70 -10.77
N LEU A 28 -11.09 8.39 -11.58
CA LEU A 28 -12.55 8.25 -11.57
C LEU A 28 -13.00 6.85 -11.98
N ILE A 29 -12.40 6.27 -13.02
CA ILE A 29 -12.71 4.90 -13.44
C ILE A 29 -12.35 3.92 -12.33
N ALA A 30 -11.20 4.10 -11.67
CA ALA A 30 -10.79 3.23 -10.57
C ALA A 30 -11.75 3.37 -9.38
N VAL A 31 -12.15 4.59 -9.01
CA VAL A 31 -13.13 4.84 -7.94
C VAL A 31 -14.50 4.23 -8.27
N LEU A 32 -14.97 4.39 -9.51
CA LEU A 32 -16.22 3.80 -9.98
C LEU A 32 -16.14 2.26 -9.95
N GLY A 33 -15.02 1.70 -10.41
CA GLY A 33 -14.76 0.25 -10.32
C GLY A 33 -14.79 -0.25 -8.88
N THR A 34 -14.16 0.47 -7.95
CA THR A 34 -14.18 0.13 -6.52
C THR A 34 -15.61 0.15 -5.99
N PHE A 35 -16.39 1.18 -6.33
CA PHE A 35 -17.79 1.28 -5.92
C PHE A 35 -18.63 0.10 -6.44
N VAL A 36 -18.48 -0.26 -7.72
CA VAL A 36 -19.19 -1.41 -8.31
C VAL A 36 -18.81 -2.70 -7.60
N VAL A 37 -17.52 -2.97 -7.43
CA VAL A 37 -17.04 -4.16 -6.70
C VAL A 37 -17.50 -4.16 -5.25
N SER A 38 -17.54 -3.00 -4.58
CA SER A 38 -18.07 -2.85 -3.23
C SER A 38 -19.53 -3.26 -3.13
N VAL A 39 -20.39 -2.80 -4.05
CA VAL A 39 -21.82 -3.15 -4.06
C VAL A 39 -21.99 -4.66 -4.25
N PHE A 40 -21.27 -5.26 -5.20
CA PHE A 40 -21.32 -6.72 -5.40
C PHE A 40 -20.74 -7.49 -4.21
N SER A 41 -19.64 -7.04 -3.62
CA SER A 41 -19.04 -7.69 -2.45
C SER A 41 -19.92 -7.59 -1.20
N LEU A 42 -20.73 -6.54 -1.06
CA LEU A 42 -21.69 -6.41 0.03
C LEU A 42 -22.97 -7.20 -0.24
N GLY A 43 -23.37 -7.37 -1.49
CA GLY A 43 -24.57 -8.12 -1.88
C GLY A 43 -24.38 -9.63 -1.88
N THR A 44 -23.20 -10.09 -2.28
CA THR A 44 -22.91 -11.53 -2.48
C THR A 44 -22.34 -12.15 -1.21
N GLY A 45 -22.87 -13.29 -0.76
CA GLY A 45 -22.41 -14.05 0.39
C GLY A 45 -23.42 -15.12 0.80
N ASP A 46 -23.31 -15.68 2.01
CA ASP A 46 -24.23 -16.75 2.47
C ASP A 46 -25.72 -16.36 2.42
N PHE A 47 -25.99 -15.06 2.54
CA PHE A 47 -27.28 -14.45 2.30
C PHE A 47 -27.16 -13.48 1.12
N ASP A 48 -27.78 -13.81 0.00
CA ASP A 48 -27.82 -12.95 -1.17
C ASP A 48 -28.72 -11.74 -0.90
N ILE A 49 -28.14 -10.55 -1.00
CA ILE A 49 -28.83 -9.27 -0.88
C ILE A 49 -28.77 -8.58 -2.25
N ALA A 50 -29.93 -8.19 -2.78
CA ALA A 50 -29.99 -7.55 -4.08
C ALA A 50 -29.15 -6.25 -4.06
N PRO A 51 -28.44 -5.90 -5.15
CA PRO A 51 -27.62 -4.69 -5.20
C PRO A 51 -28.39 -3.40 -4.88
N ALA A 52 -29.67 -3.34 -5.23
CA ALA A 52 -30.53 -2.22 -4.87
C ALA A 52 -30.71 -2.11 -3.34
N ASP A 53 -30.95 -3.24 -2.68
CA ASP A 53 -31.14 -3.31 -1.23
C ASP A 53 -29.84 -3.01 -0.47
N VAL A 54 -28.68 -3.34 -1.05
CA VAL A 54 -27.38 -2.94 -0.49
C VAL A 54 -27.27 -1.41 -0.45
N VAL A 55 -27.61 -0.74 -1.56
CA VAL A 55 -27.50 0.72 -1.66
C VAL A 55 -28.50 1.39 -0.72
N THR A 56 -29.77 0.95 -0.68
CA THR A 56 -30.77 1.52 0.24
C THR A 56 -30.41 1.30 1.70
N THR A 57 -29.87 0.13 2.04
CA THR A 57 -29.40 -0.16 3.41
C THR A 57 -28.21 0.71 3.79
N LEU A 58 -27.29 1.00 2.87
CA LEU A 58 -26.18 1.95 3.12
C LEU A 58 -26.67 3.38 3.38
N PHE A 59 -27.84 3.76 2.86
CA PHE A 59 -28.48 5.05 3.14
C PHE A 59 -29.40 5.04 4.38
N GLY A 60 -29.51 3.91 5.09
CA GLY A 60 -30.28 3.79 6.33
C GLY A 60 -31.76 3.46 6.14
N GLU A 61 -32.15 2.99 4.96
CA GLU A 61 -33.52 2.56 4.65
C GLU A 61 -33.64 1.03 4.55
N GLY A 62 -32.70 0.30 5.15
CA GLY A 62 -32.65 -1.16 5.11
C GLY A 62 -33.52 -1.84 6.15
N ASN A 63 -33.79 -3.13 5.97
CA ASN A 63 -34.34 -3.97 7.03
C ASN A 63 -33.29 -4.16 8.14
N PRO A 64 -33.65 -4.19 9.44
CA PRO A 64 -32.74 -4.49 10.54
C PRO A 64 -31.80 -5.68 10.32
N ALA A 65 -32.25 -6.74 9.62
CA ALA A 65 -31.41 -7.88 9.27
C ALA A 65 -30.30 -7.51 8.25
N HIS A 66 -30.64 -6.72 7.23
CA HIS A 66 -29.66 -6.22 6.25
C HIS A 66 -28.70 -5.23 6.89
N GLU A 67 -29.19 -4.36 7.78
CA GLU A 67 -28.34 -3.39 8.50
C GLU A 67 -27.27 -4.10 9.34
N PHE A 68 -27.64 -5.16 10.06
CA PHE A 68 -26.68 -5.93 10.84
C PHE A 68 -25.67 -6.68 9.94
N ILE A 69 -26.15 -7.38 8.91
CA ILE A 69 -25.28 -8.17 8.02
C ILE A 69 -24.31 -7.25 7.25
N ILE A 70 -24.84 -6.18 6.66
CA ILE A 70 -24.02 -5.23 5.92
C ILE A 70 -23.13 -4.47 6.89
N GLY A 71 -23.68 -3.85 7.93
CA GLY A 71 -22.96 -2.94 8.82
C GLY A 71 -21.89 -3.59 9.69
N GLU A 72 -22.14 -4.79 10.24
CA GLU A 72 -21.24 -5.42 11.22
C GLU A 72 -20.42 -6.57 10.65
N LEU A 73 -20.92 -7.30 9.65
CA LEU A 73 -20.21 -8.46 9.10
C LEU A 73 -19.44 -8.14 7.81
N ARG A 74 -20.04 -7.40 6.87
CA ARG A 74 -19.47 -7.22 5.52
C ARG A 74 -18.74 -5.89 5.34
N LEU A 75 -19.27 -4.81 5.87
CA LEU A 75 -18.74 -3.46 5.68
C LEU A 75 -17.38 -3.25 6.36
N PRO A 76 -17.08 -3.78 7.56
CA PRO A 76 -15.76 -3.61 8.17
C PRO A 76 -14.66 -4.28 7.34
N ARG A 77 -14.92 -5.46 6.79
CA ARG A 77 -14.03 -6.16 5.86
C ARG A 77 -13.78 -5.35 4.60
N LEU A 78 -14.84 -4.88 3.95
CA LEU A 78 -14.74 -4.09 2.72
C LEU A 78 -13.97 -2.78 2.94
N ILE A 79 -14.29 -2.05 4.01
CA ILE A 79 -13.62 -0.80 4.37
C ILE A 79 -12.15 -1.06 4.68
N THR A 80 -11.83 -2.15 5.36
CA THR A 80 -10.45 -2.56 5.58
C THR A 80 -9.73 -2.84 4.25
N ALA A 81 -10.37 -3.55 3.31
CA ALA A 81 -9.82 -3.80 1.97
C ALA A 81 -9.51 -2.49 1.23
N ILE A 82 -10.45 -1.54 1.24
CA ILE A 82 -10.26 -0.23 0.61
C ILE A 82 -9.10 0.51 1.29
N ALA A 83 -9.11 0.61 2.62
CA ALA A 83 -8.13 1.39 3.36
C ALA A 83 -6.71 0.80 3.23
N VAL A 84 -6.58 -0.53 3.32
CA VAL A 84 -5.31 -1.25 3.13
C VAL A 84 -4.80 -1.10 1.69
N GLY A 85 -5.68 -1.20 0.69
CA GLY A 85 -5.30 -1.03 -0.71
C GLY A 85 -4.80 0.39 -0.99
N ALA A 86 -5.47 1.39 -0.41
CA ALA A 86 -5.05 2.78 -0.47
C ALA A 86 -3.67 3.01 0.17
N ALA A 87 -3.46 2.48 1.38
CA ALA A 87 -2.23 2.65 2.13
C ALA A 87 -1.02 1.96 1.46
N LEU A 88 -1.19 0.72 1.01
CA LEU A 88 -0.14 -0.01 0.29
C LEU A 88 0.24 0.69 -1.01
N ALA A 89 -0.74 1.19 -1.76
CA ALA A 89 -0.46 1.92 -3.00
C ALA A 89 0.18 3.29 -2.76
N ALA A 90 -0.23 4.01 -1.72
CA ALA A 90 0.41 5.26 -1.31
C ALA A 90 1.87 5.02 -0.86
N GLY A 91 2.10 4.04 0.02
CA GLY A 91 3.43 3.67 0.49
C GLY A 91 4.34 3.19 -0.65
N GLY A 92 3.80 2.38 -1.55
CA GLY A 92 4.45 1.94 -2.78
C GLY A 92 4.83 3.08 -3.72
N ALA A 93 3.90 4.00 -3.99
CA ALA A 93 4.15 5.17 -4.84
C ALA A 93 5.27 6.05 -4.30
N VAL A 94 5.24 6.31 -2.98
CA VAL A 94 6.29 7.05 -2.28
C VAL A 94 7.62 6.32 -2.40
N PHE A 95 7.64 5.02 -2.10
CA PHE A 95 8.85 4.21 -2.13
C PHE A 95 9.50 4.17 -3.53
N GLN A 96 8.71 3.92 -4.57
CA GLN A 96 9.19 3.93 -5.97
C GLN A 96 9.81 5.28 -6.35
N SER A 97 9.27 6.38 -5.82
CA SER A 97 9.76 7.72 -6.09
C SER A 97 11.05 8.02 -5.32
N LEU A 98 11.19 7.54 -4.07
CA LEU A 98 12.41 7.68 -3.28
C LEU A 98 13.59 6.88 -3.84
N VAL A 99 13.32 5.66 -4.29
CA VAL A 99 14.34 4.78 -4.89
C VAL A 99 14.58 5.11 -6.36
N ARG A 100 13.72 5.93 -6.98
CA ARG A 100 13.72 6.21 -8.42
C ARG A 100 13.71 4.92 -9.25
N ASN A 101 12.97 3.93 -8.77
CA ASN A 101 12.83 2.62 -9.41
C ASN A 101 11.36 2.21 -9.42
N PRO A 102 10.73 2.06 -10.60
CA PRO A 102 9.34 1.64 -10.71
C PRO A 102 9.08 0.21 -10.20
N LEU A 103 10.13 -0.60 -10.02
CA LEU A 103 10.05 -1.95 -9.45
C LEU A 103 10.38 -2.01 -7.95
N GLY A 104 10.62 -0.86 -7.31
CA GLY A 104 10.81 -0.82 -5.86
C GLY A 104 9.49 -1.09 -5.14
N SER A 105 9.51 -1.98 -4.15
CA SER A 105 8.41 -2.14 -3.20
C SER A 105 8.90 -2.02 -1.74
N PRO A 106 8.05 -1.53 -0.83
CA PRO A 106 8.37 -1.50 0.61
C PRO A 106 8.60 -2.90 1.19
N ASP A 107 8.08 -3.95 0.55
CA ASP A 107 8.32 -5.34 0.96
C ASP A 107 9.81 -5.71 0.82
N MET A 108 10.49 -5.19 -0.22
CA MET A 108 11.93 -5.39 -0.42
C MET A 108 12.79 -4.76 0.68
N LEU A 109 12.27 -3.72 1.35
CA LEU A 109 12.95 -3.13 2.49
C LEU A 109 12.80 -3.94 3.77
N GLY A 110 11.90 -4.92 3.85
CA GLY A 110 11.69 -5.64 5.09
C GLY A 110 10.80 -4.91 6.11
N VAL A 111 10.06 -3.86 5.71
CA VAL A 111 9.01 -3.26 6.56
C VAL A 111 7.95 -4.31 6.90
N THR A 112 7.45 -4.97 5.85
CA THR A 112 6.48 -6.06 5.94
C THR A 112 7.03 -7.26 6.71
N ASN A 113 8.32 -7.58 6.51
CA ASN A 113 9.00 -8.64 7.27
C ASN A 113 9.11 -8.29 8.76
N GLY A 114 9.44 -7.04 9.10
CA GLY A 114 9.53 -6.59 10.50
C GLY A 114 8.18 -6.62 11.20
N ALA A 115 7.13 -6.16 10.52
CA ALA A 115 5.76 -6.28 11.00
C ALA A 115 5.37 -7.75 11.23
N SER A 116 5.76 -8.61 10.30
CA SER A 116 5.46 -10.05 10.36
C SER A 116 6.18 -10.75 11.50
N THR A 117 7.49 -10.55 11.65
CA THR A 117 8.26 -11.16 12.74
C THR A 117 7.77 -10.71 14.11
N ALA A 118 7.43 -9.44 14.26
CA ALA A 118 6.87 -8.91 15.51
C ALA A 118 5.48 -9.49 15.81
N ALA A 119 4.59 -9.56 14.81
CA ALA A 119 3.28 -10.21 14.95
C ALA A 119 3.41 -11.69 15.33
N LEU A 120 4.29 -12.44 14.66
CA LEU A 120 4.58 -13.83 14.96
C LEU A 120 5.05 -14.04 16.40
N THR A 121 5.89 -13.12 16.90
CA THR A 121 6.38 -13.19 18.28
C THR A 121 5.21 -13.09 19.26
N VAL A 122 4.24 -12.20 19.01
CA VAL A 122 3.03 -12.09 19.85
C VAL A 122 2.12 -13.31 19.72
N ILE A 123 1.99 -13.88 18.52
CA ILE A 123 1.18 -15.09 18.29
C ILE A 123 1.71 -16.26 19.13
N ILE A 124 3.03 -16.50 19.11
CA ILE A 124 3.67 -17.60 19.84
C ILE A 124 3.62 -17.39 21.35
N LEU A 125 3.61 -16.14 21.80
CA LEU A 125 3.44 -15.80 23.22
C LEU A 125 1.97 -15.83 23.67
N GLY A 126 1.02 -16.18 22.79
CA GLY A 126 -0.41 -16.23 23.10
C GLY A 126 -1.06 -14.87 23.34
N GLY A 127 -0.52 -13.80 22.74
CA GLY A 127 -1.03 -12.44 22.91
C GLY A 127 -2.38 -12.19 22.21
N THR A 128 -3.01 -11.07 22.54
CA THR A 128 -4.30 -10.66 21.99
C THR A 128 -4.20 -10.04 20.59
N SER A 129 -5.31 -9.96 19.85
CA SER A 129 -5.37 -9.33 18.52
C SER A 129 -4.89 -7.88 18.52
N THR A 130 -5.14 -7.13 19.59
CA THR A 130 -4.68 -5.75 19.74
C THR A 130 -3.17 -5.69 19.95
N GLN A 131 -2.62 -6.55 20.80
CA GLN A 131 -1.16 -6.64 21.01
C GLN A 131 -0.45 -7.03 19.72
N LEU A 132 -1.04 -7.94 18.95
CA LEU A 132 -0.54 -8.36 17.65
C LEU A 132 -0.49 -7.17 16.68
N SER A 133 -1.59 -6.40 16.59
CA SER A 133 -1.68 -5.23 15.71
C SER A 133 -0.65 -4.15 16.08
N ILE A 134 -0.50 -3.88 17.38
CA ILE A 134 0.50 -2.92 17.89
C ILE A 134 1.91 -3.41 17.59
N ALA A 135 2.21 -4.69 17.83
CA ALA A 135 3.50 -5.28 17.55
C ALA A 135 3.83 -5.27 16.05
N ALA A 136 2.86 -5.53 15.17
CA ALA A 136 3.04 -5.42 13.73
C ALA A 136 3.42 -3.99 13.31
N VAL A 137 2.73 -2.97 13.83
CA VAL A 137 3.05 -1.57 13.56
C VAL A 137 4.46 -1.23 14.06
N LEU A 138 4.77 -1.54 15.32
CA LEU A 138 6.06 -1.26 15.93
C LEU A 138 7.20 -2.03 15.25
N GLY A 139 6.96 -3.27 14.84
CA GLY A 139 7.93 -4.11 14.14
C GLY A 139 8.29 -3.57 12.77
N GLY A 140 7.30 -3.15 11.99
CA GLY A 140 7.55 -2.56 10.67
C GLY A 140 8.23 -1.19 10.73
N LEU A 141 7.81 -0.33 11.66
CA LEU A 141 8.48 0.94 11.94
C LEU A 141 9.89 0.73 12.48
N GLY A 142 10.07 -0.18 13.43
CA GLY A 142 11.36 -0.54 14.02
C GLY A 142 12.34 -1.06 12.98
N ALA A 143 11.90 -1.98 12.10
CA ALA A 143 12.71 -2.44 10.98
C ALA A 143 13.12 -1.28 10.06
N THR A 144 12.18 -0.39 9.71
CA THR A 144 12.48 0.79 8.88
C THR A 144 13.50 1.71 9.53
N LEU A 145 13.36 1.97 10.84
CA LEU A 145 14.29 2.80 11.60
C LEU A 145 15.69 2.17 11.67
N LEU A 146 15.77 0.86 11.96
CA LEU A 146 17.04 0.13 11.97
C LEU A 146 17.75 0.20 10.61
N ILE A 147 17.00 0.02 9.52
CA ILE A 147 17.57 0.14 8.17
C ILE A 147 18.06 1.56 7.91
N GLN A 148 17.31 2.59 8.32
CA GLN A 148 17.77 3.98 8.18
C GLN A 148 19.04 4.25 9.00
N LEU A 149 19.14 3.71 10.21
CA LEU A 149 20.32 3.86 11.06
C LEU A 149 21.54 3.17 10.45
N ILE A 150 21.37 1.94 9.94
CA ILE A 150 22.46 1.15 9.34
C ILE A 150 22.89 1.71 7.97
N ALA A 151 21.93 2.14 7.15
CA ALA A 151 22.21 2.77 5.86
C ALA A 151 22.82 4.18 6.02
N GLY A 152 22.62 4.82 7.18
CA GLY A 152 23.16 6.13 7.52
C GLY A 152 22.63 7.23 6.59
N ARG A 153 23.45 8.27 6.36
CA ARG A 153 23.08 9.40 5.48
C ARG A 153 22.95 9.03 4.00
N ALA A 154 23.45 7.84 3.60
CA ALA A 154 23.31 7.31 2.26
C ALA A 154 21.95 6.62 2.08
N LEU A 155 20.86 7.36 2.31
CA LEU A 155 19.48 6.95 2.03
C LEU A 155 19.21 6.79 0.52
N HIS A 156 20.25 6.79 -0.29
CA HIS A 156 20.24 6.84 -1.73
C HIS A 156 20.96 5.60 -2.26
N GLY A 157 20.34 4.95 -3.24
CA GLY A 157 20.99 3.97 -4.08
C GLY A 157 21.09 2.57 -3.50
N PHE A 158 21.96 1.79 -4.15
CA PHE A 158 22.11 0.34 -3.99
C PHE A 158 22.34 -0.10 -2.54
N ARG A 159 23.02 0.72 -1.71
CA ARG A 159 23.28 0.42 -0.30
C ARG A 159 22.00 0.30 0.54
N PHE A 160 21.07 1.24 0.38
CA PHE A 160 19.81 1.22 1.13
C PHE A 160 18.96 0.00 0.78
N ILE A 161 18.94 -0.36 -0.52
CA ILE A 161 18.27 -1.58 -1.01
C ILE A 161 18.98 -2.82 -0.44
N LEU A 162 20.32 -2.87 -0.48
CA LEU A 162 21.10 -4.02 -0.01
C LEU A 162 20.92 -4.25 1.50
N VAL A 163 20.94 -3.18 2.31
CA VAL A 163 20.67 -3.24 3.74
C VAL A 163 19.24 -3.71 3.99
N GLY A 164 18.26 -3.20 3.24
CA GLY A 164 16.87 -3.64 3.31
C GLY A 164 16.71 -5.14 3.02
N ILE A 165 17.31 -5.63 1.93
CA ILE A 165 17.30 -7.05 1.56
C ILE A 165 17.97 -7.90 2.64
N GLY A 166 19.12 -7.47 3.16
CA GLY A 166 19.82 -8.16 4.24
C GLY A 166 18.98 -8.24 5.51
N MET A 167 18.35 -7.13 5.92
CA MET A 167 17.46 -7.09 7.07
C MET A 167 16.21 -7.94 6.87
N ALA A 168 15.61 -7.92 5.67
CA ALA A 168 14.49 -8.79 5.32
C ALA A 168 14.87 -10.27 5.43
N ALA A 169 16.06 -10.66 4.97
CA ALA A 169 16.54 -12.04 5.10
C ALA A 169 16.75 -12.46 6.57
N ILE A 170 17.33 -11.57 7.40
CA ILE A 170 17.48 -11.80 8.84
C ILE A 170 16.13 -11.99 9.51
N LEU A 171 15.17 -11.09 9.27
CA LEU A 171 13.82 -11.15 9.83
C LEU A 171 13.06 -12.41 9.37
N THR A 172 13.23 -12.81 8.11
CA THR A 172 12.69 -14.06 7.58
C THR A 172 13.29 -15.27 8.31
N GLY A 173 14.60 -15.27 8.55
CA GLY A 173 15.27 -16.32 9.32
C GLY A 173 14.77 -16.41 10.77
N ILE A 174 14.56 -15.26 11.42
CA ILE A 174 13.97 -15.19 12.77
C ILE A 174 12.53 -15.75 12.75
N SER A 175 11.70 -15.35 11.79
CA SER A 175 10.34 -15.89 11.62
C SER A 175 10.35 -17.40 11.42
N GLY A 176 11.29 -17.92 10.62
CA GLY A 176 11.48 -19.36 10.42
C GLY A 176 11.85 -20.09 11.72
N TYR A 177 12.79 -19.55 12.49
CA TYR A 177 13.17 -20.10 13.80
C TYR A 177 12.01 -20.07 14.80
N LEU A 178 11.23 -18.99 14.83
CA LEU A 178 10.05 -18.88 15.69
C LEU A 178 9.01 -19.97 15.37
N LEU A 179 8.76 -20.24 14.09
CA LEU A 179 7.84 -21.30 13.66
C LEU A 179 8.33 -22.71 14.05
N THR A 180 9.64 -22.96 14.14
CA THR A 180 10.13 -24.27 14.63
C THR A 180 9.96 -24.47 16.13
N ARG A 181 9.76 -23.38 16.89
CA ARG A 181 9.57 -23.40 18.34
C ARG A 181 8.09 -23.33 18.75
N GLY A 182 7.20 -22.88 17.86
CA GLY A 182 5.78 -22.74 18.13
C GLY A 182 5.02 -24.08 18.19
N VAL A 183 3.90 -24.08 18.89
CA VAL A 183 2.99 -25.23 18.97
C VAL A 183 2.24 -25.38 17.64
N GLN A 184 1.91 -26.61 17.23
CA GLN A 184 1.30 -26.91 15.92
C GLN A 184 0.08 -26.04 15.57
N MET A 185 -0.78 -25.74 16.55
CA MET A 185 -1.97 -24.90 16.37
C MET A 185 -1.64 -23.40 16.16
N GLU A 186 -0.67 -22.89 16.92
CA GLU A 186 -0.19 -21.51 16.78
C GLU A 186 0.54 -21.32 15.44
N ASN A 187 1.28 -22.34 15.00
CA ASN A 187 1.92 -22.35 13.69
C ASN A 187 0.92 -22.29 12.54
N ALA A 188 -0.21 -22.99 12.63
CA ALA A 188 -1.26 -22.87 11.61
C ALA A 188 -1.85 -21.45 11.53
N ARG A 189 -2.11 -20.82 12.69
CA ARG A 189 -2.59 -19.43 12.77
C ARG A 189 -1.53 -18.44 12.25
N ALA A 190 -0.28 -18.65 12.60
CA ALA A 190 0.86 -17.86 12.14
C ALA A 190 1.02 -17.94 10.61
N LEU A 191 0.94 -19.13 10.03
CA LEU A 191 1.00 -19.32 8.58
C LEU A 191 -0.16 -18.61 7.87
N LEU A 192 -1.39 -18.72 8.39
CA LEU A 192 -2.53 -17.98 7.85
C LEU A 192 -2.30 -16.46 7.93
N TRP A 193 -1.79 -15.96 9.05
CA TRP A 193 -1.48 -14.54 9.20
C TRP A 193 -0.42 -14.08 8.21
N LEU A 194 0.65 -14.86 8.00
CA LEU A 194 1.74 -14.58 7.06
C LEU A 194 1.31 -14.62 5.58
N THR A 195 0.16 -15.20 5.26
CA THR A 195 -0.38 -15.19 3.89
C THR A 195 -1.21 -13.96 3.56
N GLY A 196 -1.58 -13.15 4.57
CA GLY A 196 -2.44 -11.98 4.40
C GLY A 196 -3.90 -12.36 4.13
N SER A 197 -4.79 -11.99 5.05
CA SER A 197 -6.22 -12.26 4.95
C SER A 197 -7.04 -11.10 5.51
N LEU A 198 -8.15 -10.81 4.84
CA LEU A 198 -9.18 -9.86 5.27
C LEU A 198 -10.36 -10.56 5.96
N ASP A 199 -10.26 -11.88 6.14
CA ASP A 199 -11.32 -12.67 6.75
C ASP A 199 -11.47 -12.36 8.25
N GLY A 200 -12.72 -12.21 8.70
CA GLY A 200 -13.05 -11.86 10.09
C GLY A 200 -12.51 -10.50 10.58
N ARG A 201 -12.38 -9.50 9.70
CA ARG A 201 -11.98 -8.13 10.09
C ARG A 201 -13.17 -7.34 10.56
N ASP A 202 -13.03 -6.71 11.72
CA ASP A 202 -14.05 -5.93 12.38
C ASP A 202 -13.67 -4.43 12.43
N TRP A 203 -14.56 -3.62 13.00
CA TRP A 203 -14.34 -2.19 13.13
C TRP A 203 -13.10 -1.83 13.97
N GLY A 204 -12.63 -2.76 14.82
CA GLY A 204 -11.41 -2.64 15.59
C GLY A 204 -10.14 -2.49 14.75
N GLN A 205 -10.05 -3.12 13.57
CA GLN A 205 -8.93 -2.89 12.64
C GLN A 205 -9.24 -1.85 11.57
N ALA A 206 -10.51 -1.71 11.17
CA ALA A 206 -10.91 -0.76 10.13
C ALA A 206 -10.75 0.72 10.58
N LYS A 207 -11.23 1.07 11.79
CA LYS A 207 -11.22 2.45 12.29
C LYS A 207 -9.80 3.01 12.44
N PRO A 208 -8.84 2.32 13.11
CA PRO A 208 -7.47 2.83 13.22
C PRO A 208 -6.82 3.04 11.86
N MET A 209 -7.06 2.13 10.91
CA MET A 209 -6.51 2.23 9.56
C MET A 209 -7.06 3.45 8.80
N LEU A 210 -8.37 3.70 8.89
CA LEU A 210 -8.99 4.89 8.30
C LEU A 210 -8.44 6.18 8.91
N VAL A 211 -8.26 6.24 10.23
CA VAL A 211 -7.68 7.41 10.91
C VAL A 211 -6.26 7.68 10.42
N VAL A 212 -5.42 6.65 10.35
CA VAL A 212 -4.05 6.79 9.83
C VAL A 212 -4.06 7.23 8.37
N LEU A 213 -4.91 6.65 7.53
CA LEU A 213 -5.04 7.05 6.14
C LEU A 213 -5.48 8.52 6.00
N ALA A 214 -6.48 8.94 6.77
CA ALA A 214 -7.03 10.29 6.77
C ALA A 214 -6.00 11.35 7.22
N ILE A 215 -5.02 10.98 8.05
CA ILE A 215 -3.96 11.88 8.49
C ILE A 215 -2.77 11.85 7.52
N VAL A 216 -2.26 10.65 7.21
CA VAL A 216 -0.99 10.49 6.49
C VAL A 216 -1.13 10.80 5.00
N VAL A 217 -2.25 10.47 4.36
CA VAL A 217 -2.43 10.75 2.92
C VAL A 217 -2.45 12.25 2.62
N PRO A 218 -3.20 13.10 3.34
CA PRO A 218 -3.12 14.55 3.14
C PRO A 218 -1.72 15.10 3.40
N VAL A 219 -1.03 14.62 4.44
CA VAL A 219 0.37 15.02 4.72
C VAL A 219 1.27 14.65 3.54
N LEU A 220 1.17 13.43 3.00
CA LEU A 220 1.93 13.01 1.83
C LEU A 220 1.60 13.85 0.58
N LEU A 221 0.34 14.18 0.35
CA LEU A 221 -0.08 14.96 -0.81
C LEU A 221 0.38 16.41 -0.74
N LEU A 222 0.22 17.05 0.43
CA LEU A 222 0.49 18.47 0.63
C LEU A 222 1.97 18.75 0.90
N ALA A 223 2.59 18.00 1.82
CA ALA A 223 3.97 18.23 2.24
C ALA A 223 4.99 17.54 1.33
N CYS A 224 4.72 16.28 0.94
CA CYS A 224 5.70 15.49 0.18
C CYS A 224 5.47 15.52 -1.34
N GLY A 225 4.23 15.71 -1.82
CA GLY A 225 3.85 15.56 -3.23
C GLY A 225 4.67 16.43 -4.21
N PRO A 226 4.79 17.76 -3.99
CA PRO A 226 5.61 18.63 -4.83
C PRO A 226 7.10 18.29 -4.73
N GLY A 227 7.59 18.02 -3.52
CA GLY A 227 9.00 17.66 -3.28
C GLY A 227 9.39 16.35 -3.96
N LEU A 228 8.53 15.33 -3.92
CA LEU A 228 8.75 14.04 -4.56
C LEU A 228 8.86 14.16 -6.08
N LYS A 229 8.08 15.06 -6.72
CA LYS A 229 8.20 15.35 -8.16
C LYS A 229 9.55 15.94 -8.52
N ILE A 230 10.06 16.83 -7.67
CA ILE A 230 11.36 17.47 -7.88
C ILE A 230 12.49 16.46 -7.60
N LEU A 231 12.32 15.60 -6.60
CA LEU A 231 13.29 14.56 -6.22
C LEU A 231 13.52 13.52 -7.34
N GLU A 232 12.51 13.27 -8.18
CA GLU A 232 12.65 12.42 -9.38
C GLU A 232 13.68 12.97 -10.39
N MET A 233 13.98 14.28 -10.38
CA MET A 233 14.96 14.91 -11.29
C MET A 233 16.42 14.67 -10.86
N GLY A 234 16.65 14.19 -9.65
CA GLY A 234 18.00 14.08 -9.07
C GLY A 234 18.12 14.88 -7.77
N ASP A 235 19.00 14.43 -6.88
CA ASP A 235 19.13 15.07 -5.56
C ASP A 235 19.84 16.42 -5.66
N ASP A 236 20.82 16.55 -6.54
CA ASP A 236 21.53 17.80 -6.77
C ASP A 236 20.58 18.87 -7.35
N SER A 237 19.75 18.48 -8.31
CA SER A 237 18.71 19.36 -8.88
C SER A 237 17.66 19.74 -7.84
N ALA A 238 17.22 18.79 -7.01
CA ALA A 238 16.24 19.06 -5.96
C ALA A 238 16.79 19.99 -4.87
N SER A 239 18.04 19.78 -4.46
CA SER A 239 18.75 20.63 -3.50
C SER A 239 18.95 22.04 -4.06
N ALA A 240 19.34 22.16 -5.33
CA ALA A 240 19.48 23.46 -6.01
C ALA A 240 18.16 24.23 -6.13
N LEU A 241 17.02 23.52 -6.19
CA LEU A 241 15.67 24.11 -6.19
C LEU A 241 15.14 24.39 -4.77
N GLY A 242 15.95 24.22 -3.73
CA GLY A 242 15.62 24.55 -2.34
C GLY A 242 14.82 23.47 -1.60
N VAL A 243 14.73 22.26 -2.15
CA VAL A 243 14.06 21.15 -1.45
C VAL A 243 15.01 20.57 -0.39
N PRO A 244 14.60 20.48 0.88
CA PRO A 244 15.39 19.82 1.91
C PRO A 244 15.32 18.29 1.72
N VAL A 245 16.12 17.77 0.78
CA VAL A 245 16.17 16.35 0.39
C VAL A 245 16.20 15.38 1.57
N PRO A 246 17.06 15.54 2.60
CA PRO A 246 17.12 14.57 3.71
C PRO A 246 15.82 14.56 4.55
N LEU A 247 15.24 15.73 4.84
CA LEU A 247 14.00 15.82 5.62
C LEU A 247 12.81 15.24 4.85
N LEU A 248 12.70 15.59 3.56
CA LEU A 248 11.66 15.07 2.68
C LEU A 248 11.75 13.55 2.58
N ARG A 249 12.94 13.00 2.39
CA ARG A 249 13.16 11.56 2.25
C ARG A 249 12.82 10.81 3.53
N ASN A 250 13.28 11.29 4.68
CA ASN A 250 12.99 10.67 5.97
C ASN A 250 11.50 10.72 6.29
N GLY A 251 10.87 11.89 6.13
CA GLY A 251 9.44 12.05 6.37
C GLY A 251 8.59 11.19 5.45
N ALA A 252 8.92 11.14 4.15
CA ALA A 252 8.20 10.32 3.18
C ALA A 252 8.40 8.82 3.44
N LEU A 253 9.62 8.38 3.77
CA LEU A 253 9.91 6.99 4.09
C LEU A 253 9.20 6.55 5.38
N LEU A 254 9.22 7.37 6.43
CA LEU A 254 8.49 7.08 7.68
C LEU A 254 6.98 7.05 7.45
N SER A 255 6.44 7.97 6.65
CA SER A 255 5.02 7.98 6.29
C SER A 255 4.62 6.73 5.50
N ALA A 256 5.44 6.31 4.53
CA ALA A 256 5.22 5.09 3.77
C ALA A 256 5.31 3.85 4.66
N ALA A 257 6.32 3.78 5.54
CA ALA A 257 6.47 2.69 6.49
C ALA A 257 5.31 2.62 7.48
N LEU A 258 4.81 3.76 7.96
CA LEU A 258 3.64 3.83 8.84
C LEU A 258 2.41 3.26 8.13
N LEU A 259 2.12 3.70 6.90
CA LEU A 259 1.00 3.19 6.10
C LEU A 259 1.11 1.68 5.84
N VAL A 260 2.29 1.20 5.45
CA VAL A 260 2.52 -0.22 5.16
C VAL A 260 2.45 -1.07 6.43
N SER A 261 2.95 -0.56 7.56
CA SER A 261 2.91 -1.30 8.84
C SER A 261 1.48 -1.38 9.40
N PHE A 262 0.69 -0.32 9.27
CA PHE A 262 -0.75 -0.36 9.61
C PHE A 262 -1.54 -1.27 8.65
N ALA A 263 -1.22 -1.24 7.35
CA ALA A 263 -1.79 -2.18 6.38
C ALA A 263 -1.48 -3.64 6.78
N ALA A 264 -0.24 -3.94 7.14
CA ALA A 264 0.18 -5.25 7.60
C ALA A 264 -0.48 -5.64 8.93
N ALA A 265 -0.70 -4.69 9.85
CA ALA A 265 -1.41 -4.94 11.10
C ALA A 265 -2.89 -5.29 10.88
N SER A 266 -3.57 -4.63 9.93
CA SER A 266 -5.00 -4.85 9.66
C SER A 266 -5.28 -6.09 8.81
N ALA A 267 -4.47 -6.33 7.77
CA ALA A 267 -4.73 -7.40 6.78
C ALA A 267 -3.68 -8.52 6.78
N GLY A 268 -2.60 -8.40 7.56
CA GLY A 268 -1.40 -9.20 7.35
C GLY A 268 -0.58 -8.70 6.14
N PRO A 269 0.55 -9.37 5.82
CA PRO A 269 1.42 -8.99 4.73
C PRO A 269 0.77 -9.29 3.37
N VAL A 270 0.22 -8.25 2.73
CA VAL A 270 -0.37 -8.35 1.39
C VAL A 270 0.67 -7.97 0.34
N ASN A 271 1.19 -8.98 -0.34
CA ASN A 271 2.25 -8.81 -1.33
C ASN A 271 1.73 -8.22 -2.66
N PHE A 272 2.65 -7.63 -3.42
CA PHE A 272 2.50 -7.12 -4.79
C PHE A 272 1.60 -5.90 -4.99
N VAL A 273 0.62 -5.62 -4.12
CA VAL A 273 -0.26 -4.44 -4.28
C VAL A 273 0.54 -3.15 -4.25
N ALA A 274 1.47 -3.02 -3.30
CA ALA A 274 2.36 -1.85 -3.19
C ALA A 274 3.31 -1.70 -4.39
N LEU A 275 3.60 -2.78 -5.12
CA LEU A 275 4.42 -2.75 -6.33
C LEU A 275 3.60 -2.36 -7.57
N ILE A 276 2.47 -3.04 -7.78
CA ILE A 276 1.70 -2.98 -9.01
C ILE A 276 0.85 -1.74 -9.09
N ALA A 277 0.13 -1.37 -8.02
CA ALA A 277 -0.81 -0.26 -8.05
C ALA A 277 -0.18 1.06 -8.53
N PRO A 278 0.91 1.56 -7.93
CA PRO A 278 1.55 2.79 -8.40
C PRO A 278 2.16 2.68 -9.79
N HIS A 279 2.73 1.52 -10.12
CA HIS A 279 3.35 1.30 -11.42
C HIS A 279 2.31 1.27 -12.55
N LEU A 280 1.19 0.58 -12.34
CA LEU A 280 0.05 0.52 -13.24
C LEU A 280 -0.60 1.91 -13.39
N ALA A 281 -0.79 2.64 -12.29
CA ALA A 281 -1.30 4.00 -12.32
C ALA A 281 -0.40 4.93 -13.14
N LYS A 282 0.93 4.87 -12.98
CA LYS A 282 1.87 5.64 -13.82
C LYS A 282 1.75 5.29 -15.30
N ARG A 283 1.61 4.00 -15.64
CA ARG A 283 1.47 3.54 -17.03
C ARG A 283 0.15 3.97 -17.68
N LEU A 284 -0.96 3.88 -16.95
CA LEU A 284 -2.29 4.28 -17.43
C LEU A 284 -2.41 5.80 -17.59
N THR A 285 -1.92 6.56 -16.60
CA THR A 285 -2.01 8.02 -16.62
C THR A 285 -1.01 8.68 -17.58
N ARG A 286 0.09 7.98 -17.92
CA ARG A 286 1.23 8.50 -18.71
C ARG A 286 1.74 9.84 -18.18
N ALA A 287 1.61 10.06 -16.89
CA ALA A 287 1.91 11.32 -16.22
C ALA A 287 3.28 11.22 -15.52
N PRO A 288 4.19 12.20 -15.68
CA PRO A 288 5.43 12.25 -14.86
C PRO A 288 5.12 12.63 -13.41
N GLY A 289 5.92 12.13 -12.46
CA GLY A 289 5.73 12.31 -11.03
C GLY A 289 5.20 11.07 -10.30
N PRO A 290 5.03 11.18 -8.96
CA PRO A 290 4.62 10.08 -8.09
C PRO A 290 3.16 9.65 -8.28
N ASN A 291 2.31 10.45 -8.95
CA ASN A 291 0.88 10.18 -9.22
C ASN A 291 0.14 9.52 -8.05
N LEU A 292 0.27 10.09 -6.85
CA LEU A 292 -0.23 9.49 -5.60
C LEU A 292 -1.74 9.19 -5.64
N LEU A 293 -2.57 10.15 -6.06
CA LEU A 293 -4.02 9.98 -6.10
C LEU A 293 -4.48 8.86 -7.06
N PRO A 294 -4.05 8.83 -8.34
CA PRO A 294 -4.33 7.69 -9.21
C PRO A 294 -3.80 6.36 -8.67
N SER A 295 -2.63 6.37 -8.04
CA SER A 295 -2.04 5.15 -7.45
C SER A 295 -2.91 4.60 -6.33
N ILE A 296 -3.37 5.47 -5.42
CA ILE A 296 -4.30 5.12 -4.34
C ILE A 296 -5.58 4.53 -4.91
N ALA A 297 -6.20 5.19 -5.89
CA ALA A 297 -7.44 4.71 -6.49
C ALA A 297 -7.27 3.33 -7.14
N VAL A 298 -6.21 3.14 -7.93
CA VAL A 298 -5.90 1.83 -8.54
C VAL A 298 -5.60 0.77 -7.47
N GLY A 299 -4.91 1.12 -6.39
CA GLY A 299 -4.64 0.22 -5.27
C GLY A 299 -5.90 -0.23 -4.53
N THR A 300 -6.84 0.69 -4.30
CA THR A 300 -8.14 0.36 -3.71
C THR A 300 -8.91 -0.62 -4.58
N LEU A 301 -8.96 -0.39 -5.90
CA LEU A 301 -9.64 -1.28 -6.84
C LEU A 301 -8.96 -2.66 -6.90
N LEU A 302 -7.63 -2.70 -6.95
CA LEU A 302 -6.89 -3.95 -7.01
C LEU A 302 -7.13 -4.81 -5.77
N LEU A 303 -7.07 -4.22 -4.57
CA LEU A 303 -7.24 -5.01 -3.35
C LEU A 303 -8.70 -5.41 -3.11
N THR A 304 -9.66 -4.51 -3.38
CA THR A 304 -11.09 -4.86 -3.28
C THR A 304 -11.50 -5.91 -4.31
N GLY A 305 -11.01 -5.79 -5.56
CA GLY A 305 -11.22 -6.81 -6.58
C GLY A 305 -10.57 -8.15 -6.23
N ALA A 306 -9.37 -8.13 -5.65
CA ALA A 306 -8.71 -9.34 -5.18
C ALA A 306 -9.44 -9.98 -3.99
N ASP A 307 -9.98 -9.19 -3.06
CA ASP A 307 -10.79 -9.69 -1.94
C ASP A 307 -12.11 -10.30 -2.44
N PHE A 308 -12.79 -9.64 -3.37
CA PHE A 308 -13.99 -10.17 -4.01
C PHE A 308 -13.70 -11.50 -4.72
N ALA A 309 -12.61 -11.57 -5.50
CA ALA A 309 -12.18 -12.80 -6.14
C ALA A 309 -11.83 -13.90 -5.11
N ALA A 310 -11.17 -13.54 -4.01
CA ALA A 310 -10.80 -14.48 -2.94
C ALA A 310 -12.03 -15.08 -2.23
N GLN A 311 -13.14 -14.35 -2.18
CA GLN A 311 -14.41 -14.83 -1.63
C GLN A 311 -15.14 -15.79 -2.59
N HIS A 312 -15.00 -15.62 -3.91
CA HIS A 312 -15.83 -16.32 -4.90
C HIS A 312 -15.11 -17.40 -5.71
N LEU A 313 -13.77 -17.43 -5.73
CA LEU A 313 -13.02 -18.39 -6.55
C LEU A 313 -13.19 -19.85 -6.11
N LEU A 314 -13.39 -20.09 -4.81
CA LEU A 314 -13.57 -21.43 -4.24
C LEU A 314 -14.85 -21.44 -3.40
N GLN A 315 -15.85 -22.20 -3.86
CA GLN A 315 -17.19 -22.25 -3.27
C GLN A 315 -17.22 -22.80 -1.83
N GLU A 316 -16.19 -23.54 -1.40
CA GLU A 316 -16.16 -24.18 -0.08
C GLU A 316 -15.20 -23.52 0.94
N ARG A 317 -14.30 -22.63 0.51
CA ARG A 317 -13.32 -21.98 1.41
C ARG A 317 -12.91 -20.59 0.94
N THR A 318 -12.92 -19.62 1.86
CA THR A 318 -12.35 -18.29 1.64
C THR A 318 -10.83 -18.40 1.47
N LEU A 319 -10.32 -17.87 0.35
CA LEU A 319 -8.88 -17.82 0.14
C LEU A 319 -8.26 -16.63 0.86
N PRO A 320 -7.01 -16.75 1.36
CA PRO A 320 -6.25 -15.58 1.79
C PRO A 320 -6.03 -14.64 0.61
N VAL A 321 -6.35 -13.37 0.80
CA VAL A 321 -6.28 -12.34 -0.25
C VAL A 321 -4.86 -12.19 -0.78
N GLY A 322 -3.83 -12.41 0.05
CA GLY A 322 -2.44 -12.36 -0.40
C GLY A 322 -2.07 -13.44 -1.42
N VAL A 323 -2.79 -14.57 -1.46
CA VAL A 323 -2.61 -15.60 -2.51
C VAL A 323 -3.14 -15.07 -3.84
N VAL A 324 -4.34 -14.48 -3.84
CA VAL A 324 -4.95 -13.90 -5.05
C VAL A 324 -4.12 -12.71 -5.56
N THR A 325 -3.70 -11.81 -4.68
CA THR A 325 -2.83 -10.70 -5.09
C THR A 325 -1.46 -11.19 -5.53
N GLY A 326 -0.95 -12.30 -4.98
CA GLY A 326 0.26 -12.97 -5.43
C GLY A 326 0.16 -13.52 -6.86
N LEU A 327 -0.96 -14.16 -7.20
CA LEU A 327 -1.21 -14.68 -8.55
C LEU A 327 -1.35 -13.56 -9.58
N VAL A 328 -2.17 -12.55 -9.27
CA VAL A 328 -2.29 -11.32 -10.10
C VAL A 328 -0.92 -10.63 -10.21
N GLY A 329 -0.20 -10.61 -9.09
CA GLY A 329 1.17 -10.15 -8.91
C GLY A 329 2.16 -10.71 -9.92
N GLY A 330 2.36 -12.02 -9.83
CA GLY A 330 3.26 -12.77 -10.68
C GLY A 330 2.85 -12.72 -12.15
N GLY A 331 1.55 -12.85 -12.45
CA GLY A 331 1.03 -12.74 -13.81
C GLY A 331 1.34 -11.39 -14.45
N TYR A 332 1.16 -10.30 -13.70
CA TYR A 332 1.50 -8.95 -14.16
C TYR A 332 3.00 -8.81 -14.47
N LEU A 333 3.89 -9.34 -13.61
CA LEU A 333 5.33 -9.27 -13.83
C LEU A 333 5.79 -10.08 -15.05
N VAL A 334 5.23 -11.28 -15.25
CA VAL A 334 5.52 -12.10 -16.44
C VAL A 334 5.07 -11.38 -17.72
N TRP A 335 3.87 -10.79 -17.70
CA TRP A 335 3.39 -9.98 -18.81
C TRP A 335 4.27 -8.75 -19.06
N LEU A 336 4.69 -8.04 -18.02
CA LEU A 336 5.59 -6.90 -18.15
C LEU A 336 6.93 -7.32 -18.78
N LEU A 337 7.53 -8.39 -18.29
CA LEU A 337 8.80 -8.92 -18.80
C LEU A 337 8.71 -9.32 -20.28
N THR A 338 7.63 -9.98 -20.67
CA THR A 338 7.42 -10.39 -22.07
C THR A 338 7.15 -9.19 -22.98
N THR A 339 6.43 -8.17 -22.52
CA THR A 339 6.17 -6.95 -23.31
C THR A 339 7.42 -6.08 -23.48
N GLU A 340 8.22 -5.87 -22.42
CA GLU A 340 9.43 -5.04 -22.50
C GLU A 340 10.54 -5.72 -23.31
N ARG A 341 10.67 -7.06 -23.23
CA ARG A 341 11.55 -7.84 -24.12
C ARG A 341 11.14 -7.70 -25.59
N ARG A 342 9.84 -7.80 -25.90
CA ARG A 342 9.33 -7.60 -27.27
C ARG A 342 9.54 -6.17 -27.78
N ALA A 343 9.56 -5.19 -26.87
CA ALA A 343 9.83 -3.79 -27.20
C ALA A 343 11.34 -3.46 -27.35
N GLY A 344 12.24 -4.43 -27.13
CA GLY A 344 13.69 -4.26 -27.26
C GLY A 344 14.31 -3.33 -26.20
N ARG A 345 13.63 -3.14 -25.06
CA ARG A 345 14.10 -2.30 -23.95
C ARG A 345 14.87 -3.07 -22.88
N ILE A 346 14.92 -4.39 -23.02
CA ILE A 346 15.66 -5.37 -22.22
C ILE A 346 16.07 -6.49 -23.16
#